data_AF-A0A842RLQ5-F1
#
_entry.id   AF-A0A842RLQ5-F1
#
_cell.length_a   1.000
_cell.length_b   1.000
_cell.length_c   1.000
_cell.angle_alpha   90.00
_cell.angle_beta   90.00
_cell.angle_gamma   90.00
#
_symmetry.space_group_name_H-M   'P 1'
#
loop_
_entity.id
_entity.type
_entity.pdbx_description
1 polymer ?
#
loop_
_entity_poly.entity_id
_entity_poly.type
_entity_poly.pdbx_seq_one_letter_code
_entity_poly.pdbx_strand_id
1 'polypeptide(L)'
;MLYVLVGRKGMGKTIFCTRKAVNSERDVWANLRLYLDGNRFKPLGVSDLMNLPNSVMCVIDEAYTWFESRISGSVLNRYISYVIYQLRKKGYTDLFLTAQRFSTLDYRIRVEADVIIKCERQNNGVRPEDILPNGKDENGNRVPYYHFWDFKYTFFDVVLNEGVSLGNRIKTTKAIFPYDKMKEYFKYYNTNEVIDPAYKESMEYDLLKDNPSKLFEKAKGIADDISSILNEITHDTISLALMKKGYSPKYHKVVFNILKGKIEV
;
A
#
# COMPACT_ATOMS: atom_id res chain seq x y z
N MET A 1 -4.99 16.55 -0.15
CA MET A 1 -3.74 16.60 0.68
C MET A 1 -3.07 15.22 0.72
N LEU A 2 -1.78 15.14 1.07
CA LEU A 2 -1.04 13.89 1.27
C LEU A 2 -0.86 13.58 2.76
N TYR A 3 -1.54 12.53 3.22
CA TYR A 3 -1.46 11.98 4.57
C TYR A 3 -0.62 10.71 4.57
N VAL A 4 0.36 10.61 5.48
CA VAL A 4 1.18 9.41 5.65
C VAL A 4 1.00 8.86 7.06
N LEU A 5 0.35 7.70 7.17
CA LEU A 5 0.14 6.98 8.42
C LEU A 5 1.28 6.00 8.66
N VAL A 6 1.96 6.14 9.79
CA VAL A 6 3.15 5.34 10.13
C VAL A 6 2.93 4.60 11.44
N GLY A 7 3.25 3.31 11.50
CA GLY A 7 3.12 2.52 12.72
C GLY A 7 3.20 1.02 12.45
N ARG A 8 3.52 0.22 13.48
CA ARG A 8 3.65 -1.24 13.33
C ARG A 8 2.33 -1.92 12.93
N LYS A 9 2.39 -3.22 12.60
CA LYS A 9 1.19 -4.03 12.33
C LYS A 9 0.22 -3.93 13.51
N GLY A 10 -1.07 -3.70 13.20
CA GLY A 10 -2.13 -3.58 14.20
C GLY A 10 -2.23 -2.23 14.91
N MET A 11 -1.38 -1.25 14.65
CA MET A 11 -1.46 0.07 15.31
C MET A 11 -2.62 0.95 14.83
N GLY A 12 -3.52 0.42 14.00
CA GLY A 12 -4.74 1.11 13.59
C GLY A 12 -4.60 2.05 12.37
N LYS A 13 -3.54 1.91 11.58
CA LYS A 13 -3.37 2.63 10.30
C LYS A 13 -4.55 2.39 9.36
N THR A 14 -4.79 1.12 9.02
CA THR A 14 -5.82 0.72 8.05
C THR A 14 -7.21 1.11 8.55
N ILE A 15 -7.54 0.86 9.83
CA ILE A 15 -8.86 1.21 10.38
C ILE A 15 -9.11 2.73 10.44
N PHE A 16 -8.06 3.55 10.57
CA PHE A 16 -8.19 5.00 10.43
C PHE A 16 -8.56 5.38 9.00
N CYS A 17 -7.87 4.83 8.01
CA CYS A 17 -8.20 5.04 6.60
C CYS A 17 -9.63 4.57 6.30
N THR A 18 -10.03 3.39 6.79
CA THR A 18 -11.39 2.86 6.65
C THR A 18 -12.42 3.80 7.27
N ARG A 19 -12.18 4.31 8.48
CA ARG A 19 -13.07 5.28 9.11
C ARG A 19 -13.21 6.57 8.28
N LYS A 20 -12.12 7.06 7.70
CA LYS A 20 -12.16 8.22 6.81
C LYS A 20 -12.94 7.93 5.52
N ALA A 21 -12.78 6.73 4.95
CA ALA A 21 -13.48 6.28 3.76
C ALA A 21 -15.00 6.12 3.97
N VAL A 22 -15.40 5.52 5.10
CA VAL A 22 -16.80 5.34 5.47
C VAL A 22 -17.51 6.68 5.63
N ASN A 23 -16.86 7.65 6.29
CA ASN A 23 -17.39 8.99 6.52
C ASN A 23 -17.18 9.96 5.34
N SER A 24 -16.56 9.51 4.24
CA SER A 24 -16.36 10.33 3.05
C SER A 24 -17.60 10.23 2.16
N GLU A 25 -18.09 11.36 1.67
CA GLU A 25 -19.13 11.40 0.63
C GLU A 25 -18.57 11.15 -0.78
N ARG A 26 -17.25 11.19 -0.92
CA ARG A 26 -16.54 10.95 -2.20
C ARG A 26 -16.36 9.46 -2.48
N ASP A 27 -16.19 9.14 -3.76
CA ASP A 27 -15.66 7.84 -4.20
C ASP A 27 -14.29 7.56 -3.56
N VAL A 28 -14.08 6.30 -3.20
CA VAL A 28 -12.87 5.83 -2.52
C VAL A 28 -12.16 4.83 -3.40
N TRP A 29 -10.98 5.22 -3.87
CA TRP A 29 -10.06 4.37 -4.60
C TRP A 29 -9.05 3.76 -3.65
N ALA A 30 -8.98 2.43 -3.54
CA ALA A 30 -8.04 1.78 -2.64
C ALA A 30 -7.47 0.47 -3.17
N ASN A 31 -6.21 0.19 -2.84
CA ASN A 31 -5.55 -1.09 -3.13
C ASN A 31 -5.91 -2.19 -2.11
N LEU A 32 -6.62 -1.83 -1.05
CA LEU A 32 -7.22 -2.73 -0.08
C LEU A 32 -8.73 -2.77 -0.30
N ARG A 33 -9.35 -3.93 -0.13
CA ARG A 33 -10.79 -4.10 -0.32
C ARG A 33 -11.57 -3.47 0.82
N LEU A 34 -12.40 -2.49 0.47
CA LEU A 34 -13.33 -1.83 1.37
C LEU A 34 -14.77 -2.25 1.04
N TYR A 35 -15.57 -2.49 2.06
CA TYR A 35 -17.01 -2.71 1.95
C TYR A 35 -17.69 -1.39 2.26
N LEU A 36 -17.99 -0.60 1.22
CA LEU A 36 -18.64 0.71 1.36
C LEU A 36 -20.01 0.69 0.68
N ASP A 37 -20.96 1.41 1.27
CA ASP A 37 -22.30 1.55 0.71
C ASP A 37 -22.29 2.33 -0.62
N GLY A 38 -23.26 2.03 -1.49
CA GLY A 38 -23.52 2.82 -2.70
C GLY A 38 -22.48 2.67 -3.81
N ASN A 39 -21.77 1.55 -3.90
CA ASN A 39 -20.74 1.29 -4.94
C ASN A 39 -19.61 2.34 -5.00
N ARG A 40 -19.36 3.05 -3.89
CA ARG A 40 -18.31 4.08 -3.78
C ARG A 40 -16.89 3.52 -3.78
N PHE A 41 -16.73 2.25 -3.43
CA PHE A 41 -15.42 1.59 -3.50
C PHE A 41 -15.03 1.31 -4.95
N LYS A 42 -13.84 1.78 -5.32
CA LYS A 42 -13.16 1.47 -6.59
C LYS A 42 -11.82 0.80 -6.27
N PRO A 43 -11.51 -0.37 -6.85
CA PRO A 43 -10.18 -0.96 -6.70
C PRO A 43 -9.15 -0.04 -7.36
N LEU A 44 -7.99 0.12 -6.71
CA LEU A 44 -6.91 0.96 -7.20
C LEU A 44 -5.68 0.11 -7.55
N GLY A 45 -5.32 0.11 -8.83
CA GLY A 45 -4.00 -0.29 -9.32
C GLY A 45 -3.08 0.91 -9.55
N VAL A 46 -1.81 0.62 -9.83
CA VAL A 46 -0.80 1.65 -10.10
C VAL A 46 -1.13 2.48 -11.35
N SER A 47 -1.69 1.85 -12.38
CA SER A 47 -2.11 2.52 -13.63
C SER A 47 -3.24 3.52 -13.42
N ASP A 48 -4.11 3.28 -12.42
CA ASP A 48 -5.29 4.10 -12.17
C ASP A 48 -4.92 5.47 -11.57
N LEU A 49 -3.76 5.57 -10.90
CA LEU A 49 -3.30 6.82 -10.29
C LEU A 49 -3.27 8.00 -11.27
N MET A 50 -3.00 7.75 -12.55
CA MET A 50 -2.97 8.77 -13.59
C MET A 50 -4.34 9.35 -13.91
N ASN A 51 -5.33 8.46 -13.90
CA ASN A 51 -6.67 8.72 -14.40
C ASN A 51 -7.68 8.85 -13.26
N LEU A 52 -7.20 9.07 -12.04
CA LEU A 52 -8.07 9.33 -10.90
C LEU A 52 -8.99 10.52 -11.23
N PRO A 53 -10.31 10.33 -11.02
CA PRO A 53 -11.25 11.43 -11.13
C PRO A 53 -10.89 12.58 -10.17
N ASN A 54 -11.39 13.77 -10.47
CA ASN A 54 -11.29 14.88 -9.53
C ASN A 54 -12.17 14.59 -8.30
N SER A 55 -11.76 15.11 -7.13
CA SER A 55 -12.54 15.00 -5.88
C SER A 55 -12.78 13.55 -5.42
N VAL A 56 -11.70 12.77 -5.32
CA VAL A 56 -11.74 11.40 -4.77
C VAL A 56 -10.90 11.28 -3.51
N MET A 57 -11.22 10.27 -2.69
CA MET A 57 -10.31 9.80 -1.65
C MET A 57 -9.51 8.61 -2.19
N CYS A 58 -8.19 8.66 -2.05
CA CYS A 58 -7.29 7.58 -2.48
C CYS A 58 -6.58 7.00 -1.25
N VAL A 59 -6.62 5.68 -1.10
CA VAL A 59 -5.96 4.96 0.01
C VAL A 59 -5.00 3.91 -0.56
N ILE A 60 -3.73 4.05 -0.21
CA ILE A 60 -2.69 3.07 -0.57
C ILE A 60 -2.17 2.47 0.74
N ASP A 61 -2.68 1.29 1.08
CA ASP A 61 -2.21 0.52 2.23
C ASP A 61 -0.88 -0.16 1.90
N GLU A 62 0.01 -0.23 2.90
CA GLU A 62 1.38 -0.71 2.76
C GLU A 62 2.09 -0.10 1.53
N ALA A 63 2.06 1.23 1.45
CA ALA A 63 2.50 2.02 0.31
C ALA A 63 3.96 1.79 -0.10
N TYR A 64 4.79 1.19 0.77
CA TYR A 64 6.15 0.76 0.38
C TYR A 64 6.12 -0.23 -0.80
N THR A 65 5.03 -0.99 -0.98
CA THR A 65 4.83 -1.91 -2.12
C THR A 65 4.86 -1.19 -3.48
N TRP A 66 4.58 0.12 -3.49
CA TRP A 66 4.57 0.97 -4.69
C TRP A 66 5.68 2.05 -4.64
N PHE A 67 6.11 2.47 -3.45
CA PHE A 67 7.04 3.58 -3.22
C PHE A 67 8.26 3.16 -2.41
N GLU A 68 8.95 2.10 -2.80
CA GLU A 68 10.08 1.59 -2.01
C GLU A 68 11.32 2.49 -2.13
N SER A 69 11.85 2.95 -1.00
CA SER A 69 12.99 3.88 -0.94
C SER A 69 14.27 3.34 -1.59
N ARG A 70 14.49 2.03 -1.57
CA ARG A 70 15.68 1.38 -2.14
C ARG A 70 15.74 1.43 -3.66
N ILE A 71 14.59 1.61 -4.32
CA ILE A 71 14.46 1.68 -5.78
C ILE A 71 13.96 3.04 -6.25
N SER A 72 14.27 4.11 -5.51
CA SER A 72 13.84 5.49 -5.80
C SER A 72 14.21 5.96 -7.22
N GLY A 73 15.28 5.44 -7.80
CA GLY A 73 15.70 5.72 -9.19
C GLY A 73 14.93 4.95 -10.27
N SER A 74 14.14 3.93 -9.89
CA SER A 74 13.38 3.12 -10.86
C SER A 74 12.37 3.97 -11.63
N VAL A 75 12.10 3.59 -12.88
CA VAL A 75 11.18 4.32 -13.76
C VAL A 75 9.80 4.47 -13.11
N LEU A 76 9.28 3.42 -12.48
CA LEU A 76 7.97 3.49 -11.81
C LEU A 76 7.99 4.39 -10.58
N ASN A 77 8.99 4.30 -9.69
CA ASN A 77 9.02 5.20 -8.52
C ASN A 77 9.07 6.66 -8.98
N ARG A 78 9.90 6.97 -10.00
CA ARG A 78 9.94 8.31 -10.57
C ARG A 78 8.59 8.70 -11.16
N TYR A 79 8.00 7.81 -11.94
CA TYR A 79 6.69 8.00 -12.55
C TYR A 79 5.61 8.27 -11.50
N ILE A 80 5.39 7.37 -10.55
CA ILE A 80 4.33 7.52 -9.54
C ILE A 80 4.57 8.76 -8.67
N SER A 81 5.83 9.10 -8.37
CA SER A 81 6.14 10.37 -7.67
C SER A 81 5.64 11.58 -8.46
N TYR A 82 5.84 11.62 -9.78
CA TYR A 82 5.27 12.69 -10.62
C TYR A 82 3.75 12.67 -10.61
N VAL A 83 3.12 11.50 -10.64
CA VAL A 83 1.65 11.39 -10.58
C VAL A 83 1.11 12.01 -9.29
N ILE A 84 1.71 11.69 -8.15
CA ILE A 84 1.32 12.25 -6.85
C ILE A 84 1.43 13.78 -6.86
N TYR A 85 2.50 14.33 -7.44
CA TYR A 85 2.65 15.78 -7.59
C TYR A 85 1.55 16.41 -8.43
N GLN A 86 1.14 15.76 -9.52
CA GLN A 86 0.05 16.24 -10.34
C GLN A 86 -1.31 16.11 -9.63
N LEU A 87 -1.53 15.00 -8.90
CA LEU A 87 -2.75 14.81 -8.11
C LEU A 87 -2.93 15.90 -7.05
N ARG A 88 -1.83 16.40 -6.46
CA ARG A 88 -1.87 17.53 -5.51
C ARG A 88 -2.29 18.85 -6.17
N LYS A 89 -1.99 19.06 -7.46
CA LYS A 89 -2.46 20.24 -8.22
C LYS A 89 -3.94 20.18 -8.58
N LYS A 90 -4.56 18.99 -8.60
CA LYS A 90 -5.99 18.79 -8.93
C LYS A 90 -6.96 19.19 -7.81
N GLY A 91 -6.48 19.81 -6.72
CA GLY A 91 -7.28 20.60 -5.77
C GLY A 91 -8.18 19.85 -4.79
N TYR A 92 -8.67 18.65 -5.11
CA TYR A 92 -9.70 17.98 -4.30
C TYR A 92 -9.44 16.50 -3.96
N THR A 93 -8.23 15.99 -4.25
CA THR A 93 -7.87 14.60 -3.95
C THR A 93 -7.14 14.50 -2.61
N ASP A 94 -7.67 13.67 -1.71
CA ASP A 94 -6.96 13.27 -0.49
C ASP A 94 -6.30 11.91 -0.68
N LEU A 95 -4.99 11.88 -0.49
CA LEU A 95 -4.17 10.70 -0.64
C LEU A 95 -3.71 10.24 0.74
N PHE A 96 -4.14 9.05 1.15
CA PHE A 96 -3.77 8.41 2.39
C PHE A 96 -2.82 7.25 2.09
N LEU A 97 -1.58 7.35 2.56
CA LEU A 97 -0.59 6.29 2.45
C LEU A 97 -0.39 5.66 3.83
N THR A 98 -0.35 4.34 3.92
CA THR A 98 0.08 3.67 5.15
C THR A 98 1.45 3.03 4.97
N ALA A 99 2.28 3.05 6.01
CA ALA A 99 3.56 2.36 6.01
C ALA A 99 3.92 1.90 7.43
N GLN A 100 4.69 0.83 7.54
CA GLN A 100 5.21 0.42 8.84
C GLN A 100 6.31 1.34 9.37
N ARG A 101 7.15 1.85 8.47
CA ARG A 101 8.23 2.79 8.77
C ARG A 101 8.19 3.90 7.73
N PHE A 102 8.37 5.14 8.16
CA PHE A 102 8.41 6.27 7.23
C PHE A 102 9.57 6.12 6.23
N SER A 103 10.71 5.61 6.68
CA SER A 103 11.95 5.45 5.89
C SER A 103 11.87 4.42 4.75
N THR A 104 10.87 3.55 4.74
CA THR A 104 10.67 2.61 3.62
C THR A 104 10.02 3.29 2.41
N LEU A 105 9.40 4.46 2.60
CA LEU A 105 8.82 5.24 1.51
C LEU A 105 9.89 6.04 0.76
N ASP A 106 9.74 6.19 -0.56
CA ASP A 106 10.56 7.03 -1.42
C ASP A 106 10.74 8.44 -0.82
N TYR A 107 11.96 8.97 -0.92
CA TYR A 107 12.32 10.25 -0.32
C TYR A 107 11.40 11.40 -0.78
N ARG A 108 10.99 11.41 -2.05
CA ARG A 108 10.09 12.44 -2.60
C ARG A 108 8.73 12.44 -1.92
N ILE A 109 8.17 11.26 -1.67
CA ILE A 109 6.90 11.12 -0.94
C ILE A 109 7.05 11.63 0.48
N ARG A 110 8.19 11.35 1.13
CA ARG A 110 8.45 11.79 2.51
C ARG A 110 8.53 13.31 2.63
N VAL A 111 9.26 13.96 1.71
CA VAL A 111 9.42 15.42 1.70
C VAL A 111 8.09 16.13 1.47
N GLU A 112 7.17 15.47 0.77
CA GLU A 112 5.96 16.09 0.23
C GLU A 112 4.70 15.70 1.02
N ALA A 113 4.89 14.92 2.10
CA ALA A 113 3.85 14.62 3.05
C ALA A 113 3.39 15.90 3.74
N ASP A 114 2.12 16.27 3.54
CA ASP A 114 1.48 17.41 4.19
C ASP A 114 1.23 17.09 5.68
N VAL A 115 0.84 15.83 5.95
CA VAL A 115 0.50 15.36 7.28
C VAL A 115 1.11 13.99 7.52
N ILE A 116 1.86 13.84 8.61
CA ILE A 116 2.36 12.54 9.06
C ILE A 116 1.60 12.15 10.32
N ILE A 117 0.94 11.01 10.30
CA ILE A 117 0.16 10.50 11.43
C ILE A 117 0.88 9.28 12.00
N LYS A 118 1.51 9.43 13.15
CA LYS A 118 2.10 8.31 13.87
C LYS A 118 1.00 7.58 14.63
N CYS A 119 0.83 6.32 14.30
CA CYS A 119 -0.18 5.44 14.87
C CYS A 119 0.47 4.58 15.95
N GLU A 120 0.00 4.75 17.18
CA GLU A 120 0.53 4.07 18.36
C GLU A 120 -0.61 3.41 19.13
N ARG A 121 -0.31 2.28 19.77
CA ARG A 121 -1.20 1.68 20.78
C ARG A 121 -0.78 2.20 22.13
N GLN A 122 -1.75 2.47 23.00
CA GLN A 122 -1.50 2.71 24.41
C GLN A 122 -2.45 1.84 25.20
N ASN A 123 -1.99 1.30 26.32
CA ASN A 123 -2.85 0.55 27.23
C ASN A 123 -2.93 1.26 28.57
N ASN A 124 -4.14 1.70 28.95
CA ASN A 124 -4.41 2.45 30.18
C ASN A 124 -3.39 3.58 30.48
N GLY A 125 -2.92 4.31 29.45
CA GLY A 125 -1.95 5.39 29.64
C GLY A 125 -0.47 4.99 29.53
N VAL A 126 -0.13 3.71 29.35
CA VAL A 126 1.25 3.25 29.16
C VAL A 126 1.49 2.88 27.69
N ARG A 127 2.51 3.46 27.04
CA ARG A 127 2.88 3.05 25.68
C ARG A 127 3.77 1.80 25.75
N PRO A 128 3.72 0.90 24.75
CA PRO A 128 4.58 -0.29 24.72
C PRO A 128 6.09 0.01 24.79
N GLU A 129 6.50 1.19 24.32
CA GLU A 129 7.88 1.69 24.38
C GLU A 129 8.28 2.24 25.76
N ASP A 130 7.30 2.56 26.62
CA ASP A 130 7.53 2.93 28.02
C ASP A 130 7.64 1.69 28.93
N ILE A 131 7.50 0.47 28.37
CA ILE A 131 7.63 -0.79 29.10
C ILE A 131 9.09 -1.25 28.99
N LEU A 132 9.78 -1.28 30.14
CA LEU A 132 11.12 -1.81 30.27
C LEU A 132 11.17 -3.31 29.88
N PRO A 133 12.34 -3.84 29.46
CA PRO A 133 12.49 -5.24 29.05
C PRO A 133 12.03 -6.26 30.08
N ASN A 134 11.96 -5.87 31.36
CA ASN A 134 11.49 -6.68 32.47
C ASN A 134 9.96 -6.65 32.69
N GLY A 135 9.21 -6.03 31.77
CA GLY A 135 7.75 -5.92 31.84
C GLY A 135 7.25 -4.90 32.87
N LYS A 136 8.06 -3.91 33.22
CA LYS A 136 7.69 -2.84 34.18
C LYS A 136 7.67 -1.46 33.53
N ASP A 137 6.92 -0.53 34.11
CA ASP A 137 6.99 0.89 33.73
C ASP A 137 8.20 1.60 34.38
N GLU A 138 8.39 2.89 34.07
CA GLU A 138 9.44 3.74 34.64
C GLU A 138 9.36 3.89 36.18
N ASN A 139 8.21 3.61 36.77
CA ASN A 139 7.96 3.64 38.22
C ASN A 139 8.13 2.25 38.87
N GLY A 140 8.53 1.23 38.11
CA GLY A 140 8.77 -0.11 38.60
C GLY A 140 7.51 -0.98 38.79
N ASN A 141 6.34 -0.52 38.37
CA ASN A 141 5.10 -1.27 38.42
C ASN A 141 5.07 -2.34 37.33
N ARG A 142 4.57 -3.54 37.64
CA ARG A 142 4.34 -4.57 36.61
C ARG A 142 3.27 -4.12 35.65
N VAL A 143 3.60 -4.09 34.37
CA VAL A 143 2.65 -3.84 33.29
C VAL A 143 2.13 -5.21 32.84
N PRO A 144 0.80 -5.47 32.85
CA PRO A 144 0.26 -6.73 32.38
C PRO A 144 0.73 -7.02 30.95
N TYR A 145 1.09 -8.27 30.66
CA TYR A 145 1.42 -8.68 29.30
C TYR A 145 0.12 -8.71 28.50
N TYR A 146 -0.12 -7.68 27.70
CA TYR A 146 -1.35 -7.55 26.93
C TYR A 146 -1.24 -8.30 25.61
N HIS A 147 -2.17 -9.23 25.36
CA HIS A 147 -2.33 -9.81 24.04
C HIS A 147 -2.79 -8.76 23.04
N PHE A 148 -2.53 -9.01 21.75
CA PHE A 148 -2.90 -8.13 20.63
C PHE A 148 -4.35 -7.62 20.67
N TRP A 149 -5.24 -8.35 21.34
CA TRP A 149 -6.68 -8.14 21.47
C TRP A 149 -7.11 -7.32 22.70
N ASP A 150 -6.20 -7.01 23.64
CA ASP A 150 -6.54 -6.42 24.95
C ASP A 150 -6.46 -4.87 25.00
N PHE A 151 -6.40 -4.20 23.84
CA PHE A 151 -6.12 -2.75 23.78
C PHE A 151 -7.39 -1.90 23.71
N LYS A 152 -7.51 -0.91 24.60
CA LYS A 152 -8.69 -0.02 24.70
C LYS A 152 -8.66 1.24 23.81
N TYR A 153 -7.51 1.64 23.28
CA TYR A 153 -7.38 2.90 22.53
C TYR A 153 -6.37 2.79 21.37
N THR A 154 -6.61 3.54 20.30
CA THR A 154 -5.64 3.80 19.23
C THR A 154 -5.30 5.28 19.23
N PHE A 155 -4.01 5.60 19.28
CA PHE A 155 -3.49 6.96 19.31
C PHE A 155 -2.97 7.34 17.93
N PHE A 156 -3.23 8.59 17.57
CA PHE A 156 -2.76 9.19 16.34
C PHE A 156 -2.09 10.51 16.71
N ASP A 157 -0.77 10.49 16.74
CA ASP A 157 0.05 11.68 16.83
C ASP A 157 0.10 12.31 15.43
N VAL A 158 -0.64 13.40 15.25
CA VAL A 158 -0.71 14.14 13.99
C VAL A 158 0.40 15.18 13.99
N VAL A 159 1.39 14.96 13.13
CA VAL A 159 2.49 15.87 12.86
C VAL A 159 2.11 16.65 11.59
N LEU A 160 1.78 17.93 11.74
CA LEU A 160 1.55 18.83 10.61
C LEU A 160 2.89 19.37 10.11
N ASN A 161 3.17 19.21 8.82
CA ASN A 161 4.37 19.73 8.19
C ASN A 161 4.07 21.12 7.60
N GLU A 162 4.23 22.18 8.37
CA GLU A 162 4.08 23.56 7.89
C GLU A 162 5.37 24.04 7.22
N GLY A 163 5.62 23.61 5.98
CA GLY A 163 6.52 24.29 5.03
C GLY A 163 8.03 24.30 5.34
N VAL A 164 8.83 23.94 4.34
CA VAL A 164 10.31 23.84 4.40
C VAL A 164 10.99 25.21 4.25
N SER A 165 10.48 26.25 4.90
CA SER A 165 11.00 27.61 4.76
C SER A 165 11.13 28.26 6.12
N LEU A 166 12.35 28.26 6.66
CA LEU A 166 12.80 29.03 7.84
C LEU A 166 12.31 28.48 9.21
N GLY A 167 12.96 27.43 9.69
CA GLY A 167 12.89 27.02 11.11
C GLY A 167 11.65 26.22 11.47
N ASN A 168 11.77 24.90 11.42
CA ASN A 168 10.67 23.95 11.64
C ASN A 168 9.87 24.23 12.93
N ARG A 169 8.64 24.74 12.80
CA ARG A 169 7.61 24.60 13.83
C ARG A 169 6.76 23.38 13.49
N ILE A 170 7.12 22.25 14.08
CA ILE A 170 6.31 21.04 14.01
C ILE A 170 5.13 21.22 14.96
N LYS A 171 3.91 21.38 14.42
CA LYS A 171 2.70 21.35 15.25
C LYS A 171 2.26 19.90 15.42
N THR A 172 2.55 19.34 16.59
CA THR A 172 2.07 18.02 16.98
C THR A 172 0.74 18.16 17.70
N THR A 173 -0.32 17.56 17.15
CA THR A 173 -1.61 17.43 17.82
C THR A 173 -1.88 15.96 18.10
N LYS A 174 -2.30 15.64 19.33
CA LYS A 174 -2.67 14.27 19.70
C LYS A 174 -4.17 14.06 19.51
N ALA A 175 -4.54 13.02 18.78
CA ALA A 175 -5.91 12.55 18.68
C ALA A 175 -6.02 11.13 19.25
N ILE A 176 -6.97 10.94 20.17
CA ILE A 176 -7.23 9.65 20.82
C ILE A 176 -8.54 9.11 20.28
N PHE A 177 -8.51 7.90 19.70
CA PHE A 177 -9.73 7.19 19.33
C PHE A 177 -9.92 5.96 20.21
N PRO A 178 -11.03 5.88 20.96
CA PRO A 178 -11.38 4.68 21.71
C PRO A 178 -11.52 3.47 20.77
N TYR A 179 -10.89 2.36 21.14
CA TYR A 179 -10.96 1.11 20.38
C TYR A 179 -12.41 0.65 20.22
N ASP A 180 -13.23 0.80 21.26
CA ASP A 180 -14.66 0.45 21.21
C ASP A 180 -15.45 1.20 20.15
N LYS A 181 -15.05 2.43 19.81
CA LYS A 181 -15.65 3.17 18.69
C LYS A 181 -15.02 2.76 17.35
N MET A 182 -13.73 2.46 17.34
CA MET A 182 -13.03 2.06 16.12
C MET A 182 -13.44 0.65 15.66
N LYS A 183 -13.79 -0.26 16.58
CA LYS A 183 -14.14 -1.65 16.23
C LYS A 183 -15.36 -1.75 15.29
N GLU A 184 -16.25 -0.77 15.34
CA GLU A 184 -17.41 -0.66 14.45
C GLU A 184 -17.01 -0.60 12.97
N TYR A 185 -15.77 -0.20 12.67
CA TYR A 185 -15.25 -0.08 11.32
C TYR A 185 -14.55 -1.36 10.80
N PHE A 186 -14.31 -2.38 11.63
CA PHE A 186 -13.70 -3.63 11.16
C PHE A 186 -14.57 -4.36 10.13
N LYS A 187 -15.89 -4.20 10.18
CA LYS A 187 -16.82 -4.80 9.21
C LYS A 187 -16.67 -4.24 7.80
N TYR A 188 -15.98 -3.11 7.62
CA TYR A 188 -15.85 -2.43 6.33
C TYR A 188 -14.55 -2.74 5.58
N TYR A 189 -13.72 -3.65 6.06
CA TYR A 189 -12.52 -4.07 5.33
C TYR A 189 -12.07 -5.48 5.70
N ASN A 190 -11.24 -6.09 4.85
CA ASN A 190 -10.63 -7.37 5.14
C ASN A 190 -9.30 -7.18 5.90
N THR A 191 -9.27 -7.55 7.19
CA THR A 191 -8.06 -7.40 8.03
C THR A 191 -6.90 -8.30 7.63
N ASN A 192 -7.18 -9.37 6.87
CA ASN A 192 -6.20 -10.39 6.48
C ASN A 192 -5.79 -10.29 5.01
N GLU A 193 -6.23 -9.24 4.31
CA GLU A 193 -5.86 -9.02 2.93
C GLU A 193 -4.36 -8.77 2.80
N VAL A 194 -3.73 -9.49 1.87
CA VAL A 194 -2.32 -9.32 1.54
C VAL A 194 -2.23 -8.37 0.37
N ILE A 195 -1.53 -7.25 0.56
CA ILE A 195 -1.27 -6.28 -0.51
C ILE A 195 -0.03 -6.75 -1.29
N ASP A 196 -0.25 -7.07 -2.56
CA ASP A 196 0.83 -7.52 -3.44
C ASP A 196 1.70 -6.34 -3.91
N PRO A 197 3.03 -6.54 -4.04
CA PRO A 197 3.92 -5.55 -4.66
C PRO A 197 3.51 -5.22 -6.10
N ALA A 198 3.67 -3.96 -6.50
CA ALA A 198 3.40 -3.52 -7.88
C ALA A 198 4.19 -4.32 -8.93
N TYR A 199 5.35 -4.86 -8.54
CA TYR A 199 6.26 -5.60 -9.41
C TYR A 199 6.25 -7.12 -9.17
N LYS A 200 5.28 -7.66 -8.43
CA LYS A 200 5.26 -9.09 -8.03
C LYS A 200 5.60 -10.04 -9.19
N GLU A 201 4.91 -9.92 -10.31
CA GLU A 201 5.14 -10.77 -11.49
C GLU A 201 6.55 -10.63 -12.09
N SER A 202 7.10 -9.41 -12.08
CA SER A 202 8.45 -9.17 -12.59
C SER A 202 9.53 -9.68 -11.63
N MET A 203 9.28 -9.60 -10.33
CA MET A 203 10.15 -10.18 -9.29
C MET A 203 10.10 -11.70 -9.32
N GLU A 204 8.93 -12.29 -9.50
CA GLU A 204 8.77 -13.74 -9.66
C GLU A 204 9.57 -14.21 -10.87
N TYR A 205 9.46 -13.53 -12.02
CA TYR A 205 10.30 -13.83 -13.18
C TYR A 205 11.79 -13.76 -12.85
N ASP A 206 12.24 -12.69 -12.16
CA ASP A 206 13.65 -12.52 -11.83
C ASP A 206 14.18 -13.59 -10.86
N LEU A 207 13.32 -14.19 -10.03
CA LEU A 207 13.67 -15.34 -9.19
C LEU A 207 13.71 -16.65 -9.99
N LEU A 208 12.82 -16.80 -10.97
CA LEU A 208 12.69 -18.01 -11.77
C LEU A 208 13.71 -18.09 -12.92
N LYS A 209 14.23 -16.95 -13.40
CA LYS A 209 15.15 -16.93 -14.56
C LYS A 209 16.40 -17.80 -14.38
N ASP A 210 16.83 -18.00 -13.13
CA ASP A 210 18.00 -18.82 -12.78
C ASP A 210 17.62 -20.30 -12.55
N ASN A 211 16.33 -20.65 -12.62
CA ASN A 211 15.79 -22.02 -12.57
C ASN A 211 14.94 -22.32 -13.82
N PRO A 212 15.57 -22.77 -14.92
CA PRO A 212 14.91 -22.94 -16.21
C PRO A 212 13.67 -23.85 -16.16
N SER A 213 13.69 -24.94 -15.39
CA SER A 213 12.56 -25.87 -15.28
C SER A 213 11.33 -25.20 -14.70
N LYS A 214 11.48 -24.49 -13.57
CA LYS A 214 10.35 -23.80 -12.93
C LYS A 214 9.88 -22.60 -13.76
N LEU A 215 10.80 -21.87 -14.40
CA LEU A 215 10.44 -20.80 -15.33
C LEU A 215 9.58 -21.34 -16.48
N PHE A 216 9.97 -22.48 -17.05
CA PHE A 216 9.25 -23.12 -18.14
C PHE A 216 7.86 -23.59 -17.70
N GLU A 217 7.73 -24.26 -16.55
CA GLU A 217 6.43 -24.68 -16.01
C GLU A 217 5.47 -23.50 -15.82
N LYS A 218 5.95 -22.42 -15.20
CA LYS A 218 5.17 -21.18 -15.03
C LYS A 218 4.80 -20.58 -16.38
N ALA A 219 5.76 -20.44 -17.28
CA ALA A 219 5.54 -19.87 -18.62
C ALA A 219 4.58 -20.71 -19.46
N LYS A 220 4.56 -22.04 -19.30
CA LYS A 220 3.60 -22.92 -19.94
C LYS A 220 2.18 -22.67 -19.42
N GLY A 221 1.99 -22.57 -18.11
CA GLY A 221 0.69 -22.20 -17.55
C GLY A 221 0.20 -20.83 -18.02
N ILE A 222 1.11 -19.85 -18.15
CA ILE A 222 0.80 -18.54 -18.73
C ILE A 222 0.40 -18.67 -20.22
N ALA A 223 1.15 -19.44 -21.00
CA ALA A 223 0.87 -19.68 -22.40
C ALA A 223 -0.53 -20.30 -22.60
N ASP A 224 -0.89 -21.27 -21.76
CA ASP A 224 -2.21 -21.90 -21.76
C ASP A 224 -3.32 -20.89 -21.44
N ASP A 225 -3.15 -20.02 -20.43
CA ASP A 225 -4.15 -19.01 -20.06
C ASP A 225 -4.37 -17.95 -21.15
N ILE A 226 -3.30 -17.52 -21.84
CA ILE A 226 -3.41 -16.50 -22.89
C ILE A 226 -3.78 -17.09 -24.26
N SER A 227 -3.62 -18.40 -24.48
CA SER A 227 -3.86 -19.04 -25.78
C SER A 227 -5.26 -18.74 -26.33
N SER A 228 -6.26 -18.75 -25.46
CA SER A 228 -7.67 -18.51 -25.79
C SER A 228 -7.98 -17.09 -26.30
N ILE A 229 -7.11 -16.11 -26.04
CA ILE A 229 -7.31 -14.70 -26.42
C ILE A 229 -6.39 -14.23 -27.55
N LEU A 230 -5.55 -15.13 -28.08
CA LEU A 230 -4.63 -14.83 -29.17
C LEU A 230 -5.25 -15.17 -30.52
N ASN A 231 -5.37 -14.17 -31.40
CA ASN A 231 -5.76 -14.38 -32.80
C ASN A 231 -4.57 -14.82 -33.67
N GLU A 232 -3.38 -14.35 -33.33
CA GLU A 232 -2.13 -14.68 -34.01
C GLU A 232 -0.99 -14.71 -32.98
N ILE A 233 0.04 -15.51 -33.26
CA ILE A 233 1.22 -15.64 -32.39
C ILE A 233 2.34 -14.77 -32.94
N THR A 234 2.37 -13.51 -32.51
CA THR A 234 3.44 -12.53 -32.77
C THR A 234 3.99 -12.01 -31.45
N HIS A 235 5.17 -11.36 -31.50
CA HIS A 235 5.77 -10.78 -30.29
C HIS A 235 4.86 -9.70 -29.66
N ASP A 236 4.17 -8.93 -30.49
CA ASP A 236 3.30 -7.84 -30.05
C ASP A 236 1.98 -8.37 -29.46
N THR A 237 1.33 -9.34 -30.11
CA THR A 237 0.07 -9.92 -29.58
C THR A 237 0.28 -10.63 -28.25
N ILE A 238 1.40 -11.34 -28.08
CA ILE A 238 1.74 -11.96 -26.80
C ILE A 238 2.00 -10.88 -25.74
N SER A 239 2.77 -9.85 -26.05
CA SER A 239 3.06 -8.78 -25.09
C SER A 239 1.77 -8.09 -24.62
N LEU A 240 0.85 -7.80 -25.54
CA LEU A 240 -0.47 -7.25 -25.21
C LEU A 240 -1.33 -8.21 -24.38
N ALA A 241 -1.34 -9.50 -24.72
CA ALA A 241 -2.08 -10.51 -23.99
C ALA A 241 -1.56 -10.70 -22.55
N LEU A 242 -0.23 -10.71 -22.37
CA LEU A 242 0.41 -10.75 -21.05
C LEU A 242 -0.02 -9.55 -20.21
N MET A 243 0.05 -8.33 -20.76
CA MET A 243 -0.38 -7.11 -20.06
C MET A 243 -1.87 -7.15 -19.70
N LYS A 244 -2.74 -7.62 -20.61
CA LYS A 244 -4.18 -7.71 -20.39
C LYS A 244 -4.56 -8.69 -19.27
N LYS A 245 -3.79 -9.77 -19.12
CA LYS A 245 -3.95 -10.76 -18.04
C LYS A 245 -3.18 -10.42 -16.77
N GLY A 246 -2.41 -9.32 -16.77
CA GLY A 246 -1.65 -8.86 -15.61
C GLY A 246 -0.30 -9.55 -15.41
N TYR A 247 0.19 -10.32 -16.39
CA TYR A 247 1.51 -10.98 -16.33
C TYR A 247 2.65 -10.02 -16.69
N SER A 248 3.87 -10.34 -16.23
CA SER A 248 5.05 -9.57 -16.59
C SER A 248 5.40 -9.72 -18.08
N PRO A 249 5.66 -8.62 -18.81
CA PRO A 249 6.21 -8.68 -20.17
C PRO A 249 7.56 -9.40 -20.25
N LYS A 250 8.26 -9.63 -19.14
CA LYS A 250 9.52 -10.40 -19.13
C LYS A 250 9.32 -11.86 -19.58
N TYR A 251 8.13 -12.44 -19.35
CA TYR A 251 7.80 -13.80 -19.80
C TYR A 251 7.68 -13.93 -21.32
N HIS A 252 7.57 -12.80 -22.04
CA HIS A 252 7.33 -12.71 -23.47
C HIS A 252 8.15 -13.71 -24.31
N LYS A 253 9.49 -13.71 -24.17
CA LYS A 253 10.35 -14.56 -25.02
C LYS A 253 10.10 -16.05 -24.79
N VAL A 254 9.91 -16.46 -23.53
CA VAL A 254 9.71 -17.86 -23.16
C VAL A 254 8.34 -18.33 -23.63
N VAL A 255 7.29 -17.53 -23.37
CA VAL A 255 5.91 -17.82 -23.79
C VAL A 255 5.79 -17.87 -25.32
N PHE A 256 6.44 -16.95 -26.04
CA PHE A 256 6.48 -16.97 -27.51
C PHE A 256 7.09 -18.28 -28.05
N ASN A 257 8.21 -18.72 -27.47
CA ASN A 257 8.85 -19.96 -27.90
C ASN A 257 8.02 -21.20 -27.58
N ILE A 258 7.33 -21.23 -26.43
CA ILE A 258 6.38 -22.30 -26.07
C ILE A 258 5.23 -22.36 -27.09
N LEU A 259 4.56 -21.24 -27.35
CA LEU A 259 3.40 -21.17 -28.26
C LEU A 259 3.78 -21.49 -29.72
N LYS A 260 5.03 -21.26 -30.12
CA LYS A 260 5.54 -21.63 -31.45
C LYS A 260 6.08 -23.07 -31.52
N GLY A 261 6.00 -23.86 -30.45
CA GLY A 261 6.54 -25.22 -30.40
C GLY A 261 8.07 -25.28 -30.54
N LYS A 262 8.78 -24.19 -30.20
CA LYS A 262 10.26 -24.11 -30.31
C LYS A 262 10.98 -24.64 -29.08
N ILE A 263 10.24 -24.91 -27.99
CA ILE A 263 10.75 -25.50 -26.76
C ILE A 263 9.76 -26.60 -26.36
N GLU A 264 10.19 -27.84 -26.47
CA GLU A 264 9.56 -29.02 -25.89
C GLU A 264 10.52 -29.57 -24.82
N VAL A 265 9.97 -30.11 -23.73
CA VAL A 265 10.75 -30.74 -22.65
C VAL A 265 11.25 -32.09 -23.11
#